data_AF-A0A9P3BYN6-F1
#
_entry.id   AF-A0A9P3BYN6-F1
#
_cell.length_a   1.000
_cell.length_b   1.000
_cell.length_c   1.000
_cell.angle_alpha   90.00
_cell.angle_beta   90.00
_cell.angle_gamma   90.00
#
_symmetry.space_group_name_H-M   'P 1'
#
loop_
_entity.id
_entity.type
_entity.pdbx_description
1 polymer ?
#
loop_
_entity_poly.entity_id
_entity_poly.type
_entity_poly.pdbx_seq_one_letter_code
_entity_poly.pdbx_strand_id
1 'polypeptide(L)'
;MRQALDPMGITSLGADGVLRYLTADRDVIDAIGLRPGLIKAFLDRMPVPFSQEAEDIFRGVDGTLVPREQWFNPDKSLLPPPLPEEEREKVRKRTAERGEDYLRRWNDPN
;
A
#
# COMPACT_ATOMS: atom_id res chain seq x y z
N MET A 1 -3.39 -0.54 -18.80
CA MET A 1 -3.45 -1.83 -18.06
C MET A 1 -3.73 -1.50 -16.60
N ARG A 2 -4.90 -1.88 -16.06
CA ARG A 2 -5.08 -1.95 -14.61
C ARG A 2 -4.41 -3.26 -14.18
N GLN A 3 -3.25 -3.18 -13.51
CA GLN A 3 -2.65 -4.37 -12.90
C GLN A 3 -3.62 -4.91 -11.84
N ALA A 4 -3.72 -6.24 -11.77
CA ALA A 4 -4.61 -6.92 -10.82
C ALA A 4 -4.30 -6.45 -9.40
N LEU A 5 -5.33 -6.12 -8.63
CA LEU A 5 -5.22 -5.86 -7.20
C LEU A 5 -4.53 -7.06 -6.55
N ASP A 6 -3.39 -6.85 -5.90
CA ASP A 6 -2.81 -7.87 -5.04
C ASP A 6 -3.68 -7.95 -3.77
N PRO A 7 -4.36 -9.08 -3.48
CA PRO A 7 -5.20 -9.20 -2.30
C PRO A 7 -4.41 -9.04 -0.98
N MET A 8 -3.09 -9.10 -1.03
CA MET A 8 -2.16 -8.85 0.08
C MET A 8 -1.39 -7.53 -0.06
N GLY A 9 -1.70 -6.75 -1.09
CA GLY A 9 -1.11 -5.45 -1.33
C GLY A 9 -1.54 -4.42 -0.31
N ILE A 10 -0.74 -3.36 -0.17
CA ILE A 10 -1.01 -2.27 0.77
C ILE A 10 -0.83 -0.91 0.09
N THR A 11 -1.47 0.10 0.67
CA THR A 11 -1.16 1.50 0.36
C THR A 11 -0.20 2.03 1.42
N SER A 12 0.90 2.66 0.99
CA SER A 12 1.92 3.22 1.87
C SER A 12 2.32 4.62 1.42
N LEU A 13 2.37 5.57 2.36
CA LEU A 13 2.90 6.91 2.13
C LEU A 13 4.36 6.94 2.60
N GLY A 14 5.29 7.07 1.65
CA GLY A 14 6.72 7.20 1.96
C GLY A 14 7.05 8.59 2.51
N ALA A 15 8.12 8.71 3.29
CA ALA A 15 8.60 9.99 3.83
C ALA A 15 9.00 11.02 2.75
N ASP A 16 9.12 10.58 1.50
CA ASP A 16 9.29 11.41 0.31
C ASP A 16 7.99 12.05 -0.20
N GLY A 17 6.84 11.77 0.44
CA GLY A 17 5.53 12.31 0.09
C GLY A 17 4.85 11.60 -1.07
N VAL A 18 5.40 10.46 -1.53
CA VAL A 18 4.80 9.66 -2.60
C VAL A 18 3.98 8.52 -1.98
N LEU A 19 2.69 8.49 -2.33
CA LEU A 19 1.76 7.43 -1.96
C LEU A 19 1.89 6.29 -2.98
N ARG A 20 2.22 5.10 -2.50
CA ARG A 20 2.48 3.91 -3.32
C ARG A 20 1.47 2.81 -3.00
N TYR A 21 1.02 2.13 -4.04
CA TYR A 21 0.32 0.86 -3.93
C TYR A 21 1.33 -0.26 -4.18
N LEU A 22 1.46 -1.15 -3.20
CA LEU A 22 2.52 -2.14 -3.12
C LEU A 22 1.94 -3.56 -3.20
N THR A 23 2.68 -4.49 -3.80
CA THR A 23 2.42 -5.94 -3.66
C THR A 23 2.72 -6.44 -2.24
N ALA A 24 2.43 -7.72 -1.98
CA ALA A 24 2.84 -8.42 -0.76
C ALA A 24 4.37 -8.37 -0.53
N ASP A 25 5.15 -8.41 -1.61
CA ASP A 25 6.62 -8.38 -1.60
C ASP A 25 7.20 -6.95 -1.63
N ARG A 26 6.32 -5.94 -1.56
CA ARG A 26 6.65 -4.51 -1.56
C ARG A 26 7.14 -3.97 -2.90
N ASP A 27 6.83 -4.65 -4.00
CA ASP A 27 7.00 -4.09 -5.34
C ASP A 27 5.93 -3.03 -5.61
N VAL A 28 6.31 -1.95 -6.29
CA VAL A 28 5.39 -0.83 -6.57
C VAL A 28 4.52 -1.14 -7.79
N ILE A 29 3.21 -1.22 -7.58
CA ILE A 29 2.18 -1.42 -8.62
C ILE A 29 1.76 -0.08 -9.21
N ASP A 30 1.51 0.91 -8.34
CA ASP A 30 1.10 2.26 -8.72
C ASP A 30 1.62 3.29 -7.72
N ALA A 31 1.75 4.54 -8.13
CA ALA A 31 2.25 5.61 -7.28
C ALA A 31 1.75 6.99 -7.69
N ILE A 32 1.48 7.83 -6.68
CA ILE A 32 1.12 9.23 -6.82
C ILE A 32 1.89 10.11 -5.82
N GLY A 33 2.62 11.10 -6.32
CA GLY A 33 3.22 12.16 -5.53
C GLY A 33 2.14 13.09 -4.99
N LEU A 34 2.08 13.25 -3.67
CA LEU A 34 1.09 14.10 -3.02
C LEU A 34 1.68 15.48 -2.74
N ARG A 35 0.88 16.53 -2.99
CA ARG A 35 1.18 17.88 -2.52
C ARG A 35 1.09 17.94 -0.99
N PRO A 36 1.75 18.90 -0.31
CA PRO A 36 1.75 19.00 1.16
C PRO A 36 0.34 18.99 1.78
N GLY A 37 -0.60 19.73 1.17
CA GLY A 37 -2.00 19.75 1.64
C GLY A 37 -2.72 18.40 1.51
N LEU A 38 -2.37 17.58 0.51
CA LEU A 38 -2.94 16.24 0.35
C LEU A 38 -2.31 15.22 1.30
N ILE A 39 -1.02 15.39 1.63
CA ILE A 39 -0.35 14.58 2.67
C ILE A 39 -1.05 14.79 4.00
N LYS A 40 -1.24 16.06 4.41
CA LYS A 40 -1.97 16.39 5.64
C LYS A 40 -3.38 15.78 5.65
N ALA A 41 -4.11 15.98 4.55
CA ALA A 41 -5.47 15.48 4.43
C ALA A 41 -5.56 13.94 4.41
N PHE A 42 -4.51 13.25 3.98
CA PHE A 42 -4.39 11.79 4.08
C PHE A 42 -4.18 11.37 5.53
N LEU A 43 -3.22 11.98 6.24
CA LEU A 43 -2.91 11.68 7.64
C LEU A 43 -4.11 11.93 8.57
N ASP A 44 -4.83 13.05 8.39
CA ASP A 44 -5.99 13.42 9.21
C ASP A 44 -7.18 12.44 9.08
N ARG A 45 -7.23 11.63 8.00
CA ARG A 45 -8.32 10.67 7.74
C ARG A 45 -7.97 9.24 8.13
N MET A 46 -6.71 8.94 8.40
CA MET A 46 -6.31 7.60 8.80
C MET A 46 -6.89 7.29 10.18
N PRO A 47 -7.39 6.07 10.43
CA PRO A 47 -7.93 5.66 11.73
C PRO A 47 -6.81 5.37 12.73
N VAL A 48 -5.83 6.29 12.83
CA VAL A 48 -4.72 6.27 13.78
C VAL A 48 -4.76 7.55 14.61
N PRO A 49 -4.35 7.52 15.89
CA PRO A 49 -4.22 8.75 16.66
C PRO A 49 -3.24 9.72 16.00
N PHE A 50 -3.46 11.01 16.24
CA PHE A 50 -2.49 12.05 15.86
C PHE A 50 -1.08 11.68 16.35
N SER A 51 -0.09 11.84 15.47
CA SER A 51 1.32 11.58 15.75
C SER A 51 2.16 12.81 15.42
N GLN A 52 2.79 13.40 16.44
CA GLN A 52 3.72 14.52 16.26
C GLN A 52 4.93 14.11 15.41
N GLU A 53 5.40 12.88 15.58
CA GLU A 53 6.48 12.31 14.77
C GLU A 53 6.11 12.29 13.28
N ALA A 54 4.87 11.87 12.95
CA ALA A 54 4.40 11.89 11.57
C ALA A 54 4.33 13.32 11.03
N GLU A 55 3.80 14.27 11.79
CA GLU A 55 3.78 15.69 11.37
C GLU A 55 5.19 16.22 11.09
N ASP A 56 6.17 15.85 11.90
CA ASP A 56 7.55 16.32 11.74
C ASP A 56 8.26 15.66 10.54
N ILE A 57 7.99 14.37 10.28
CA ILE A 57 8.47 13.67 9.07
C ILE A 57 7.94 14.35 7.81
N PHE A 58 6.64 14.69 7.79
CA PHE A 58 5.98 15.19 6.58
C PHE A 58 6.00 16.72 6.44
N ARG A 59 6.57 17.44 7.41
CA ARG A 59 6.64 18.90 7.39
C ARG A 59 7.45 19.39 6.19
N GLY A 60 6.77 20.10 5.28
CA GLY A 60 7.41 20.67 4.09
C GLY A 60 7.72 19.66 2.99
N VAL A 61 7.30 18.40 3.14
CA VAL A 61 7.45 17.37 2.11
C VAL A 61 6.46 17.61 0.97
N ASP A 62 6.95 17.55 -0.27
CA ASP A 62 6.14 17.63 -1.49
C ASP A 62 6.51 16.50 -2.46
N GLY A 63 5.67 15.46 -2.50
CA GLY A 63 5.87 14.30 -3.37
C GLY A 63 5.76 14.61 -4.86
N THR A 64 5.21 15.77 -5.24
CA THR A 64 5.14 16.18 -6.65
C THR A 64 6.47 16.65 -7.21
N LEU A 65 7.44 16.96 -6.33
CA LEU A 65 8.80 17.34 -6.70
C LEU A 65 9.74 16.13 -6.85
N VAL A 66 9.31 14.93 -6.41
CA VAL A 66 10.10 13.70 -6.54
C VAL A 66 10.15 13.27 -8.01
N PRO A 67 11.33 12.96 -8.59
CA PRO A 67 11.44 12.43 -9.95
C PRO A 67 10.58 11.18 -10.16
N ARG A 68 9.82 11.13 -11.27
CA ARG A 68 8.86 10.05 -11.55
C ARG A 68 9.47 8.65 -11.52
N GLU A 69 10.74 8.49 -11.87
CA GLU A 69 11.46 7.22 -11.80
C GLU A 69 11.55 6.67 -10.36
N GLN A 70 11.78 7.55 -9.38
CA GLN A 70 11.88 7.19 -7.96
C GLN A 70 10.51 6.82 -7.35
N TRP A 71 9.41 7.10 -8.05
CA TRP A 71 8.10 6.69 -7.58
C TRP A 71 7.94 5.18 -7.64
N PHE A 72 8.50 4.55 -8.67
CA PHE A 72 8.44 3.10 -8.89
C PHE A 72 9.72 2.37 -8.46
N ASN A 73 10.83 3.10 -8.30
CA ASN A 73 12.10 2.59 -7.77
C ASN A 73 12.55 3.38 -6.53
N PRO A 74 11.78 3.35 -5.42
CA PRO A 74 12.14 4.07 -4.21
C PRO A 74 13.34 3.43 -3.50
N ASP A 75 13.99 4.20 -2.64
CA ASP A 75 14.84 3.63 -1.60
C ASP A 75 14.01 2.67 -0.72
N LYS A 76 14.54 1.48 -0.43
CA LYS A 76 13.83 0.46 0.35
C LYS A 76 13.49 0.94 1.77
N SER A 77 14.24 1.90 2.32
CA SER A 77 13.94 2.52 3.61
C SER A 77 12.64 3.34 3.63
N LEU A 78 12.14 3.75 2.45
CA LEU A 78 10.85 4.43 2.31
C LEU A 78 9.68 3.45 2.26
N LEU A 79 9.95 2.15 2.17
CA LEU A 79 8.93 1.11 2.10
C LEU A 79 8.75 0.45 3.47
N PRO A 80 7.51 0.11 3.86
CA PRO A 80 7.28 -0.68 5.05
C PRO A 80 7.84 -2.09 4.87
N PRO A 81 8.22 -2.77 5.96
CA PRO A 81 8.70 -4.15 5.86
C PRO A 81 7.65 -5.07 5.22
N PRO A 82 8.07 -6.12 4.49
CA PRO A 82 7.15 -7.13 3.97
C PRO A 82 6.39 -7.81 5.11
N LEU A 83 5.23 -8.39 4.78
CA LEU A 83 4.48 -9.18 5.75
C LEU A 83 5.33 -10.37 6.23
N PRO A 84 5.32 -10.71 7.54
CA PRO A 84 5.97 -11.91 8.04
C PRO A 84 5.45 -13.17 7.34
N GLU A 85 6.30 -14.15 7.08
CA GLU A 85 5.94 -15.35 6.29
C GLU A 85 4.74 -16.11 6.89
N GLU A 86 4.65 -16.20 8.22
CA GLU A 86 3.51 -16.84 8.89
C GLU A 86 2.17 -16.15 8.55
N GLU A 87 2.14 -14.82 8.56
CA GLU A 87 0.95 -14.05 8.18
C GLU A 87 0.67 -14.19 6.68
N ARG A 88 1.72 -14.28 5.85
CA ARG A 88 1.56 -14.55 4.41
C ARG A 88 0.90 -15.90 4.17
N GLU A 89 1.32 -16.95 4.85
CA GLU A 89 0.69 -18.28 4.76
C GLU A 89 -0.77 -18.25 5.20
N LYS A 90 -1.09 -17.56 6.30
CA LYS A 90 -2.48 -17.41 6.77
C LYS A 90 -3.35 -16.72 5.72
N VAL A 91 -2.86 -15.66 5.08
CA VAL A 91 -3.62 -14.98 4.01
C VAL A 91 -3.73 -15.86 2.77
N ARG A 92 -2.66 -16.56 2.36
CA ARG A 92 -2.70 -17.50 1.22
C ARG A 92 -3.75 -18.60 1.45
N LYS A 93 -3.79 -19.22 2.63
CA LYS A 93 -4.79 -20.23 3.00
C LYS A 93 -6.22 -19.67 2.90
N ARG A 94 -6.48 -18.52 3.53
CA ARG A 94 -7.80 -17.87 3.49
C ARG A 94 -8.24 -17.51 2.07
N THR A 95 -7.31 -17.02 1.25
CA THR A 95 -7.61 -16.67 -0.16
C THR A 95 -7.91 -17.92 -0.99
N ALA A 96 -7.16 -19.01 -0.79
CA ALA A 96 -7.41 -20.30 -1.46
C ALA A 96 -8.77 -20.89 -1.05
N GLU A 97 -9.06 -20.98 0.25
CA GLU A 97 -10.35 -21.48 0.78
C GLU A 97 -11.53 -20.67 0.23
N ARG A 98 -11.41 -19.33 0.19
CA ARG A 98 -12.44 -18.46 -0.36
C ARG A 98 -12.60 -18.65 -1.87
N GLY A 99 -11.50 -18.83 -2.60
CA GLY A 99 -11.52 -19.15 -4.03
C GLY A 99 -12.22 -20.48 -4.32
N GLU A 100 -11.94 -21.52 -3.54
CA GLU A 100 -12.60 -22.83 -3.64
C GLU A 100 -14.10 -22.74 -3.32
N ASP A 101 -14.49 -21.98 -2.28
CA ASP A 101 -15.90 -21.73 -1.97
C ASP A 101 -16.62 -20.99 -3.10
N TYR A 102 -15.98 -19.96 -3.69
CA TYR A 102 -16.52 -19.27 -4.87
C TYR A 102 -16.71 -20.23 -6.05
N LEU A 103 -15.70 -21.07 -6.36
CA LEU A 103 -15.79 -22.04 -7.44
C LEU A 103 -16.85 -23.11 -7.18
N ARG A 104 -16.99 -23.58 -5.93
CA ARG A 104 -18.05 -24.52 -5.54
C ARG A 104 -19.43 -23.91 -5.77
N ARG A 105 -19.68 -22.69 -5.27
CA ARG A 105 -20.97 -21.99 -5.45
C ARG A 105 -21.29 -21.67 -6.91
N TRP A 106 -20.25 -21.39 -7.72
CA TRP A 106 -20.44 -21.11 -9.14
C TRP A 106 -20.77 -22.37 -9.95
N ASN A 107 -20.17 -23.51 -9.58
CA ASN A 107 -20.39 -24.79 -10.26
C ASN A 107 -21.62 -25.56 -9.75
N ASP A 108 -22.16 -25.22 -8.58
CA ASP A 108 -23.41 -25.76 -8.04
C ASP A 108 -24.37 -24.62 -7.64
N PRO A 109 -24.95 -23.92 -8.64
CA PRO A 109 -25.93 -22.86 -8.40
C PRO A 109 -27.29 -23.50 -8.09
N ASN A 110 -27.47 -23.99 -6.87
CA ASN A 110 -28.77 -24.35 -6.31
C ASN A 110 -29.20 -23.32 -5.26
#